data_AF-A0A4Y9JTJ3-F1
#
_entry.id   AF-A0A4Y9JTJ3-F1
#
_cell.length_a   1.000
_cell.length_b   1.000
_cell.length_c   1.000
_cell.angle_alpha   90.00
_cell.angle_beta   90.00
_cell.angle_gamma   90.00
#
_symmetry.space_group_name_H-M   'P 1'
#
loop_
_entity.id
_entity.type
_entity.pdbx_description
1 polymer ?
#
loop_
_entity_poly.entity_id
_entity_poly.type
_entity_poly.pdbx_seq_one_letter_code
_entity_poly.pdbx_strand_id
1 'polypeptide(L)'
;MSSKEIAGVGGTVGNAITAPAFDSVKQSLPYVQSLILFAISISMPIIIVFSGYSVKAMMTMTFGWFAVFFLSFWWEIAFWLDMSLYETLFGFVSDKSQLVKIDNLGEFLTETGGATQEYLLNILTNVMYLLLPGLWVTFLGWTGIKAGLGLDNAVNSGGRTVQSNTNDGINTSKSEISKMNKSKMNK
;
A
#
# COMPACT_ATOMS: atom_id res chain seq x y z
N MET A 1 26.52 -23.48 21.67
CA MET A 1 25.39 -23.20 20.77
C MET A 1 25.90 -22.35 19.63
N SER A 2 26.02 -22.96 18.45
CA SER A 2 26.82 -22.49 17.32
C SER A 2 26.02 -21.50 16.48
N SER A 3 26.65 -20.38 16.12
CA SER A 3 26.17 -19.26 15.30
C SER A 3 25.74 -19.62 13.86
N LYS A 4 25.45 -20.89 13.59
CA LYS A 4 25.17 -21.45 12.26
C LYS A 4 23.68 -21.52 11.93
N GLU A 5 22.79 -21.45 12.90
CA GLU A 5 21.33 -21.49 12.66
C GLU A 5 20.78 -20.14 12.19
N ILE A 6 21.36 -19.02 12.65
CA ILE A 6 20.99 -17.67 12.18
C ILE A 6 21.51 -17.41 10.75
N ALA A 7 22.58 -18.10 10.33
CA ALA A 7 23.09 -18.07 8.97
C ALA A 7 22.28 -18.96 8.00
N GLY A 8 21.57 -19.98 8.50
CA GLY A 8 20.74 -20.88 7.69
C GLY A 8 19.51 -20.19 7.12
N VAL A 9 18.85 -19.34 7.91
CA VAL A 9 17.68 -18.57 7.46
C VAL A 9 18.10 -17.41 6.55
N GLY A 10 19.25 -16.77 6.81
CA GLY A 10 19.82 -15.75 5.92
C GLY A 10 20.30 -16.31 4.58
N GLY A 11 20.87 -17.51 4.56
CA GLY A 11 21.39 -18.17 3.35
C GLY A 11 20.29 -18.75 2.43
N THR A 12 19.18 -19.24 2.98
CA THR A 12 18.06 -19.75 2.16
C THR A 12 17.20 -18.62 1.60
N VAL A 13 17.00 -17.53 2.37
CA VAL A 13 16.32 -16.33 1.86
C VAL A 13 17.22 -15.59 0.86
N GLY A 14 18.54 -15.56 1.11
CA GLY A 14 19.54 -15.00 0.19
C GLY A 14 19.54 -15.66 -1.19
N ASN A 15 19.40 -16.98 -1.30
CA ASN A 15 19.33 -17.69 -2.58
C ASN A 15 17.98 -17.53 -3.30
N ALA A 16 16.89 -17.28 -2.58
CA ALA A 16 15.58 -17.04 -3.20
C ALA A 16 15.47 -15.63 -3.80
N ILE A 17 16.21 -14.66 -3.24
CA ILE A 17 16.22 -13.27 -3.71
C ILE A 17 17.24 -13.06 -4.84
N THR A 18 18.26 -13.92 -4.99
CA THR A 18 19.26 -13.84 -6.07
C THR A 18 19.05 -14.82 -7.22
N ALA A 19 17.98 -15.61 -7.16
CA ALA A 19 17.64 -16.52 -8.25
C ALA A 19 17.23 -15.73 -9.53
N PRO A 20 17.47 -16.29 -10.73
CA PRO A 20 16.93 -15.80 -12.01
C PRO A 20 15.40 -15.58 -12.01
N ALA A 21 14.71 -16.14 -11.00
CA ALA A 21 13.30 -15.94 -10.75
C ALA A 21 12.93 -14.48 -10.48
N PHE A 22 13.80 -13.66 -9.89
CA PHE A 22 13.41 -12.30 -9.49
C PHE A 22 13.30 -11.33 -10.67
N ASP A 23 14.08 -11.52 -11.74
CA ASP A 23 13.94 -10.74 -12.97
C ASP A 23 12.67 -11.12 -13.74
N SER A 24 12.28 -12.40 -13.68
CA SER A 24 10.96 -12.84 -14.16
C SER A 24 9.83 -12.22 -13.33
N VAL A 25 10.02 -12.10 -12.00
CA VAL A 25 9.08 -11.40 -11.13
C VAL A 25 8.96 -9.93 -11.54
N LYS A 26 10.09 -9.22 -11.75
CA LYS A 26 10.17 -7.82 -12.25
C LYS A 26 9.37 -7.60 -13.53
N GLN A 27 9.52 -8.49 -14.50
CA GLN A 27 8.75 -8.43 -15.74
C GLN A 27 7.27 -8.77 -15.54
N SER A 28 6.95 -9.58 -14.53
CA SER A 28 5.59 -10.01 -14.25
C SER A 28 4.74 -9.00 -13.45
N LEU A 29 5.34 -8.02 -12.76
CA LEU A 29 4.60 -7.10 -11.88
C LEU A 29 3.40 -6.39 -12.54
N PRO A 30 3.51 -5.82 -13.75
CA PRO A 30 2.34 -5.19 -14.39
C PRO A 30 1.21 -6.18 -14.67
N TYR A 31 1.53 -7.46 -14.91
CA TYR A 31 0.54 -8.52 -15.08
C TYR A 31 -0.12 -8.88 -13.74
N VAL A 32 0.67 -8.99 -12.67
CA VAL A 32 0.15 -9.25 -11.31
C VAL A 32 -0.78 -8.12 -10.86
N GLN A 33 -0.41 -6.87 -11.10
CA GLN A 33 -1.25 -5.72 -10.77
C GLN A 33 -2.60 -5.78 -11.48
N SER A 34 -2.58 -6.11 -12.78
CA SER A 34 -3.79 -6.23 -13.59
C SER A 34 -4.71 -7.33 -13.06
N LEU A 35 -4.15 -8.47 -12.65
CA LEU A 35 -4.92 -9.56 -12.03
C LEU A 35 -5.56 -9.15 -10.70
N ILE A 36 -4.85 -8.39 -9.86
CA ILE A 36 -5.39 -7.89 -8.59
C ILE A 36 -6.53 -6.89 -8.85
N LEU A 37 -6.35 -5.95 -9.78
CA LEU A 37 -7.39 -4.99 -10.14
C LEU A 37 -8.63 -5.68 -10.73
N PHE A 38 -8.42 -6.71 -11.55
CA PHE A 38 -9.51 -7.54 -12.08
C PHE A 38 -10.28 -8.25 -10.95
N ALA A 39 -9.58 -8.85 -9.98
CA ALA A 39 -10.22 -9.48 -8.83
C ALA A 39 -11.02 -8.48 -7.97
N ILE A 40 -10.48 -7.27 -7.75
CA ILE A 40 -11.20 -6.20 -7.03
C ILE A 40 -12.44 -5.77 -7.81
N SER A 41 -12.34 -5.62 -9.13
CA SER A 41 -13.47 -5.18 -9.96
C SER A 41 -14.62 -6.19 -9.96
N ILE A 42 -14.33 -7.49 -10.03
CA ILE A 42 -15.37 -8.54 -9.98
C ILE A 42 -15.97 -8.68 -8.58
N SER A 43 -15.18 -8.48 -7.52
CA SER A 43 -15.69 -8.54 -6.15
C SER A 43 -16.49 -7.29 -5.74
N MET A 44 -16.29 -6.16 -6.43
CA MET A 44 -16.98 -4.90 -6.15
C MET A 44 -18.51 -5.03 -6.04
N PRO A 45 -19.24 -5.57 -7.04
CA PRO A 45 -20.69 -5.71 -6.94
C PRO A 45 -21.11 -6.64 -5.79
N ILE A 46 -20.37 -7.72 -5.55
CA ILE A 46 -20.67 -8.70 -4.51
C ILE A 46 -20.60 -8.03 -3.13
N ILE A 47 -19.51 -7.33 -2.84
CA ILE A 47 -19.32 -6.73 -1.51
C ILE A 47 -20.33 -5.60 -1.25
N ILE A 48 -20.72 -4.82 -2.27
CA ILE A 48 -21.72 -3.75 -2.10
C ILE A 48 -23.07 -4.35 -1.68
N VAL A 49 -23.50 -5.42 -2.36
CA VAL A 49 -24.76 -6.12 -2.05
C VAL A 49 -24.72 -6.71 -0.63
N PHE A 50 -23.66 -7.43 -0.27
CA PHE A 50 -23.54 -8.04 1.07
C PHE A 50 -23.37 -7.02 2.19
N SER A 51 -22.85 -5.81 1.91
CA SER A 51 -22.74 -4.75 2.92
C SER A 51 -24.03 -3.94 3.12
N GLY A 52 -25.11 -4.27 2.41
CA GLY A 52 -26.37 -3.53 2.49
C GLY A 52 -26.25 -2.11 1.93
N TYR A 53 -25.46 -1.91 0.87
CA TYR A 53 -25.19 -0.59 0.26
C TYR A 53 -24.58 0.43 1.24
N SER A 54 -23.82 -0.03 2.23
CA SER A 54 -23.18 0.87 3.19
C SER A 54 -22.14 1.79 2.51
N VAL A 55 -22.18 3.08 2.84
CA VAL A 55 -21.20 4.07 2.35
C VAL A 55 -19.78 3.70 2.78
N LYS A 56 -19.64 3.11 3.97
CA LYS A 56 -18.36 2.62 4.48
C LYS A 56 -17.73 1.60 3.53
N ALA A 57 -18.48 0.57 3.11
CA ALA A 57 -17.97 -0.45 2.20
C ALA A 57 -17.60 0.12 0.83
N MET A 58 -18.42 1.04 0.30
CA MET A 58 -18.12 1.72 -0.97
C MET A 58 -16.82 2.53 -0.88
N MET A 59 -16.63 3.29 0.21
CA MET A 59 -15.37 4.02 0.42
C MET A 59 -14.16 3.09 0.56
N THR A 60 -14.28 2.00 1.31
CA THR A 60 -13.21 1.01 1.45
C THR A 60 -12.81 0.40 0.11
N MET A 61 -13.77 0.11 -0.78
CA MET A 61 -13.49 -0.40 -2.12
C MET A 61 -12.80 0.62 -3.02
N THR A 62 -13.30 1.86 -3.08
CA THR A 62 -12.67 2.91 -3.87
C THR A 62 -11.25 3.19 -3.39
N PHE A 63 -11.05 3.18 -2.07
CA PHE A 63 -9.72 3.29 -1.48
C PHE A 63 -8.82 2.09 -1.81
N GLY A 64 -9.35 0.86 -1.79
CA GLY A 64 -8.64 -0.34 -2.21
C GLY A 64 -8.24 -0.32 -3.69
N TRP A 65 -9.14 0.17 -4.56
CA TRP A 65 -8.85 0.34 -5.98
C TRP A 65 -7.73 1.38 -6.18
N PHE A 66 -7.85 2.54 -5.54
CA PHE A 66 -6.80 3.56 -5.56
C PHE A 66 -5.46 3.02 -5.04
N ALA A 67 -5.47 2.27 -3.95
CA ALA A 67 -4.28 1.68 -3.35
C ALA A 67 -3.51 0.79 -4.33
N VAL A 68 -4.21 -0.10 -5.05
CA VAL A 68 -3.59 -1.00 -6.03
C VAL A 68 -3.22 -0.28 -7.31
N PHE A 69 -4.02 0.70 -7.74
CA PHE A 69 -3.72 1.52 -8.91
C PHE A 69 -2.43 2.32 -8.69
N PHE A 70 -2.27 2.91 -7.51
CA PHE A 70 -1.09 3.69 -7.15
C PHE A 70 0.18 2.85 -6.95
N LEU A 71 0.06 1.52 -6.89
CA LEU A 71 1.20 0.63 -6.75
C LEU A 71 2.14 0.68 -7.98
N SER A 72 1.59 0.93 -9.18
CA SER A 72 2.40 1.13 -10.41
C SER A 72 3.34 2.30 -10.32
N PHE A 73 2.92 3.39 -9.66
CA PHE A 73 3.77 4.56 -9.46
C PHE A 73 5.03 4.20 -8.66
N TRP A 74 4.91 3.35 -7.64
CA TRP A 74 6.07 2.90 -6.85
C TRP A 74 7.00 1.98 -7.63
N TRP A 75 6.45 1.13 -8.50
CA TRP A 75 7.26 0.31 -9.40
C TRP A 75 7.96 1.13 -10.47
N GLU A 76 7.32 2.17 -10.99
CA GLU A 76 7.93 3.08 -11.95
C GLU A 76 9.08 3.86 -11.30
N ILE A 77 8.92 4.29 -10.04
CA ILE A 77 10.03 4.90 -9.27
C ILE A 77 11.16 3.90 -9.05
N ALA A 78 10.85 2.64 -8.73
CA ALA A 78 11.87 1.61 -8.56
C ALA A 78 12.65 1.38 -9.86
N PHE A 79 11.96 1.30 -11.01
CA PHE A 79 12.59 1.14 -12.32
C PHE A 79 13.42 2.37 -12.70
N TRP A 80 12.90 3.57 -12.47
CA TRP A 80 13.63 4.81 -12.73
C TRP A 80 14.89 4.93 -11.87
N LEU A 81 14.79 4.57 -10.59
CA LEU A 81 15.93 4.59 -9.67
C LEU A 81 16.97 3.53 -10.04
N ASP A 82 16.55 2.36 -10.52
CA ASP A 82 17.45 1.31 -11.04
C ASP A 82 18.24 1.81 -12.26
N MET A 83 17.55 2.41 -13.24
CA MET A 83 18.20 3.03 -14.39
C MET A 83 19.13 4.18 -13.99
N SER A 84 18.71 5.02 -13.04
CA SER A 84 19.51 6.17 -12.56
C SER A 84 20.75 5.72 -11.78
N LEU A 85 20.63 4.65 -10.98
CA LEU A 85 21.73 4.03 -10.25
C LEU A 85 22.76 3.49 -11.25
N TYR A 86 22.30 2.72 -12.23
CA TYR A 86 23.15 2.17 -13.27
C TYR A 86 23.86 3.27 -14.08
N GLU A 87 23.14 4.32 -14.47
CA GLU A 87 23.71 5.48 -15.16
C GLU A 87 24.73 6.24 -14.31
N THR A 88 24.50 6.36 -13.00
CA THR A 88 25.42 7.06 -12.09
C THR A 88 26.68 6.24 -11.81
N LEU A 89 26.56 4.91 -11.68
CA LEU A 89 27.71 4.05 -11.40
C LEU A 89 28.55 3.71 -12.63
N PHE A 90 27.93 3.55 -13.80
CA PHE A 90 28.62 3.17 -15.04
C PHE A 90 28.77 4.32 -16.03
N GLY A 91 28.26 5.50 -15.67
CA GLY A 91 28.47 6.76 -16.36
C GLY A 91 27.50 7.00 -17.52
N PHE A 92 27.26 8.29 -17.79
CA PHE A 92 26.61 8.84 -18.98
C PHE A 92 27.39 8.41 -20.25
N VAL A 93 27.11 7.21 -20.77
CA VAL A 93 27.70 6.75 -22.03
C VAL A 93 26.89 7.36 -23.18
N SER A 94 27.32 8.55 -23.61
CA SER A 94 26.80 9.28 -24.78
C SER A 94 27.01 8.59 -26.13
N ASP A 95 27.51 7.36 -26.17
CA ASP A 95 27.90 6.69 -27.41
C ASP A 95 27.21 5.33 -27.56
N LYS A 96 26.25 5.27 -28.50
CA LYS A 96 25.41 4.09 -28.81
C LYS A 96 26.19 2.87 -29.30
N SER A 97 27.51 2.98 -29.51
CA SER A 97 28.37 1.91 -30.03
C SER A 97 28.81 0.87 -28.98
N GLN A 98 28.61 1.11 -27.68
CA GLN A 98 29.03 0.18 -26.60
C GLN A 98 27.92 -0.68 -26.02
N LEU A 99 26.69 -0.63 -26.56
CA LEU A 99 25.59 -1.51 -26.15
C LEU A 99 25.89 -3.00 -26.43
N VAL A 100 26.78 -3.29 -27.40
CA VAL A 100 27.26 -4.66 -27.71
C VAL A 100 28.28 -5.18 -26.69
N LYS A 101 28.89 -4.32 -25.87
CA LYS A 101 29.78 -4.75 -24.77
C LYS A 101 29.03 -5.14 -23.49
N ILE A 102 27.73 -4.90 -23.42
CA ILE A 102 26.88 -5.25 -22.26
C ILE A 102 26.78 -6.77 -22.10
N ASP A 103 26.86 -7.54 -23.19
CA ASP A 103 26.87 -9.01 -23.16
C ASP A 103 28.21 -9.59 -22.64
N ASN A 104 29.32 -8.87 -22.85
CA ASN A 104 30.67 -9.27 -22.37
C ASN A 104 31.01 -8.71 -20.99
N LEU A 105 30.10 -7.96 -20.35
CA LEU A 105 30.34 -7.31 -19.06
C LEU A 105 30.18 -8.27 -17.88
N GLY A 106 29.41 -9.36 -18.04
CA GLY A 106 29.41 -10.46 -17.07
C GLY A 106 30.79 -11.13 -16.97
N GLU A 107 31.54 -11.19 -18.07
CA GLU A 107 32.88 -11.78 -18.10
C GLU A 107 33.93 -10.85 -17.48
N PHE A 108 33.84 -9.53 -17.72
CA PHE A 108 34.77 -8.53 -17.17
C PHE A 108 34.65 -8.36 -15.64
N LEU A 109 33.44 -8.44 -15.09
CA LEU A 109 33.21 -8.34 -13.65
C LEU A 109 33.64 -9.62 -12.91
N THR A 110 33.61 -10.78 -13.57
CA THR A 110 34.12 -12.04 -13.00
C THR A 110 35.65 -12.03 -12.80
N GLU A 111 36.42 -11.33 -13.64
CA GLU A 111 37.90 -11.37 -13.61
C GLU A 111 38.56 -10.45 -12.57
N THR A 112 37.90 -9.38 -12.12
CA THR A 112 38.53 -8.39 -11.22
C THR A 112 37.89 -8.39 -9.83
N GLY A 113 37.72 -9.56 -9.22
CA GLY A 113 37.27 -9.72 -7.83
C GLY A 113 35.76 -9.63 -7.58
N GLY A 114 34.93 -9.75 -8.63
CA GLY A 114 33.53 -9.31 -8.67
C GLY A 114 32.42 -10.21 -8.12
N ALA A 115 32.71 -11.32 -7.42
CA ALA A 115 31.64 -12.17 -6.89
C ALA A 115 30.76 -11.49 -5.80
N THR A 116 31.25 -10.44 -5.12
CA THR A 116 30.51 -9.74 -4.06
C THR A 116 29.82 -8.46 -4.53
N GLN A 117 30.39 -7.71 -5.47
CA GLN A 117 29.81 -6.43 -5.91
C GLN A 117 28.61 -6.61 -6.85
N GLU A 118 28.65 -7.58 -7.75
CA GLU A 118 27.51 -7.94 -8.61
C GLU A 118 26.33 -8.47 -7.79
N TYR A 119 26.64 -9.27 -6.77
CA TYR A 119 25.66 -9.85 -5.86
C TYR A 119 24.99 -8.77 -4.99
N LEU A 120 25.76 -7.78 -4.54
CA LEU A 120 25.23 -6.64 -3.78
C LEU A 120 24.33 -5.75 -4.65
N LEU A 121 24.71 -5.47 -5.90
CA LEU A 121 23.90 -4.64 -6.80
C LEU A 121 22.57 -5.32 -7.12
N ASN A 122 22.58 -6.63 -7.41
CA ASN A 122 21.38 -7.41 -7.70
C ASN A 122 20.43 -7.48 -6.49
N ILE A 123 20.97 -7.70 -5.28
CA ILE A 123 20.17 -7.64 -4.04
C ILE A 123 19.58 -6.24 -3.85
N LEU A 124 20.36 -5.18 -4.06
CA LEU A 124 19.88 -3.81 -3.86
C LEU A 124 18.73 -3.48 -4.81
N THR A 125 18.88 -3.83 -6.10
CA THR A 125 17.82 -3.65 -7.10
C THR A 125 16.58 -4.49 -6.77
N ASN A 126 16.74 -5.73 -6.32
CA ASN A 126 15.60 -6.61 -5.96
C ASN A 126 14.87 -6.11 -4.72
N VAL A 127 15.63 -5.66 -3.71
CA VAL A 127 15.09 -5.11 -2.47
C VAL A 127 14.34 -3.81 -2.73
N MET A 128 14.79 -2.97 -3.67
CA MET A 128 14.11 -1.72 -4.03
C MET A 128 12.72 -1.93 -4.63
N TYR A 129 12.57 -2.93 -5.51
CA TYR A 129 11.28 -3.33 -6.07
C TYR A 129 10.30 -3.92 -5.04
N LEU A 130 10.79 -4.31 -3.86
CA LEU A 130 9.96 -4.82 -2.76
C LEU A 130 9.72 -3.77 -1.66
N LEU A 131 10.74 -2.97 -1.32
CA LEU A 131 10.71 -1.96 -0.26
C LEU A 131 9.78 -0.81 -0.59
N LEU A 132 9.89 -0.23 -1.79
CA LEU A 132 9.11 0.95 -2.16
C LEU A 132 7.59 0.66 -2.17
N PRO A 133 7.11 -0.40 -2.85
CA PRO A 133 5.71 -0.78 -2.78
C PRO A 133 5.31 -1.31 -1.39
N GLY A 134 6.21 -1.98 -0.67
CA GLY A 134 5.97 -2.45 0.69
C GLY A 134 5.73 -1.31 1.68
N LEU A 135 6.48 -0.22 1.56
CA LEU A 135 6.31 0.99 2.34
C LEU A 135 4.95 1.65 2.07
N TRP A 136 4.52 1.68 0.80
CA TRP A 136 3.19 2.15 0.44
C TRP A 136 2.07 1.33 1.09
N VAL A 137 2.14 0.00 0.97
CA VAL A 137 1.14 -0.90 1.57
C VAL A 137 1.13 -0.75 3.10
N THR A 138 2.28 -0.52 3.72
CA THR A 138 2.40 -0.27 5.16
C THR A 138 1.72 1.05 5.56
N PHE A 139 1.96 2.13 4.80
CA PHE A 139 1.31 3.42 5.05
C PHE A 139 -0.21 3.35 4.85
N LEU A 140 -0.67 2.59 3.86
CA LEU A 140 -2.10 2.34 3.65
C LEU A 140 -2.71 1.52 4.78
N GLY A 141 -2.01 0.51 5.29
CA GLY A 141 -2.46 -0.26 6.45
C GLY A 141 -2.61 0.63 7.68
N TRP A 142 -1.58 1.44 7.99
CA TRP A 142 -1.60 2.38 9.10
C TRP A 142 -2.72 3.42 8.98
N THR A 143 -2.86 4.02 7.79
CA THR A 143 -3.89 5.02 7.50
C THR A 143 -5.28 4.42 7.53
N GLY A 144 -5.45 3.22 6.97
CA GLY A 144 -6.72 2.49 6.97
C GLY A 144 -7.23 2.19 8.38
N ILE A 145 -6.35 1.76 9.29
CA ILE A 145 -6.72 1.53 10.70
C ILE A 145 -7.19 2.83 11.35
N LYS A 146 -6.44 3.93 11.20
CA LYS A 146 -6.81 5.23 11.79
C LYS A 146 -8.06 5.84 11.18
N ALA A 147 -8.22 5.75 9.86
CA ALA A 147 -9.40 6.22 9.15
C ALA A 147 -10.65 5.42 9.53
N GLY A 148 -10.52 4.10 9.71
CA GLY A 148 -11.59 3.23 10.20
C GLY A 148 -12.05 3.62 11.61
N LEU A 149 -11.09 3.76 12.53
CA LEU A 149 -11.37 4.20 13.91
C LEU A 149 -11.97 5.61 13.96
N GLY A 150 -11.49 6.53 13.11
CA GLY A 150 -12.01 7.89 13.01
C GLY A 150 -13.45 7.94 12.50
N LEU A 151 -13.77 7.17 11.45
CA LEU A 151 -15.11 7.09 10.88
C LEU A 151 -16.10 6.44 11.85
N ASP A 152 -15.69 5.41 12.58
CA ASP A 152 -16.51 4.78 13.62
C ASP A 152 -16.83 5.75 14.75
N ASN A 153 -15.83 6.50 15.20
CA ASN A 153 -16.03 7.51 16.24
C ASN A 153 -16.93 8.65 15.76
N ALA A 154 -16.82 9.08 14.50
CA ALA A 154 -17.64 10.13 13.90
C ALA A 154 -19.11 9.72 13.72
N VAL A 155 -19.37 8.49 13.27
CA VAL A 155 -20.74 7.94 13.16
C VAL A 155 -21.37 7.81 14.54
N ASN A 156 -20.62 7.27 15.51
CA ASN A 156 -21.11 7.11 16.88
C ASN A 156 -21.28 8.44 17.62
N SER A 157 -20.43 9.45 17.36
CA SER A 157 -20.60 10.78 17.92
C SER A 157 -21.75 11.54 17.26
N GLY A 158 -21.90 11.45 15.93
CA GLY A 158 -23.02 12.05 15.19
C GLY A 158 -24.37 11.50 15.65
N GLY A 159 -24.50 10.18 15.82
CA GLY A 159 -25.70 9.55 16.38
C GLY A 159 -26.01 10.06 17.79
N ARG A 160 -24.99 10.22 18.63
CA ARG A 160 -25.15 10.79 19.99
C ARG A 160 -25.52 12.26 19.98
N THR A 161 -24.98 13.08 19.07
CA THR A 161 -25.32 14.49 18.92
C THR A 161 -26.76 14.68 18.42
N VAL A 162 -27.21 13.85 17.47
CA VAL A 162 -28.62 13.88 17.02
C VAL A 162 -29.54 13.46 18.16
N GLN A 163 -29.16 12.44 18.93
CA GLN A 163 -29.93 11.99 20.08
C GLN A 163 -29.97 13.03 21.21
N SER A 164 -28.87 13.71 21.51
CA SER A 164 -28.82 14.78 22.51
C SER A 164 -29.67 15.98 22.08
N ASN A 165 -29.53 16.44 20.83
CA ASN A 165 -30.31 17.56 20.30
C ASN A 165 -31.82 17.24 20.28
N THR A 166 -32.17 15.99 19.99
CA THR A 166 -33.57 15.51 20.06
C THR A 166 -34.08 15.53 21.49
N ASN A 167 -33.30 15.03 22.46
CA ASN A 167 -33.66 15.04 23.87
C ASN A 167 -33.79 16.46 24.43
N ASP A 168 -32.91 17.38 24.05
CA ASP A 168 -32.96 18.79 24.46
C ASP A 168 -34.18 19.51 23.86
N GLY A 169 -34.53 19.20 22.59
CA GLY A 169 -35.76 19.66 21.97
C GLY A 169 -37.01 19.14 22.70
N ILE A 170 -37.07 17.84 22.98
CA ILE A 170 -38.17 17.22 23.73
C ILE A 170 -38.30 17.83 25.14
N ASN A 171 -37.18 18.04 25.83
CA ASN A 171 -37.19 18.63 27.17
C ASN A 171 -37.64 20.09 27.16
N THR A 172 -37.23 20.86 26.15
CA THR A 172 -37.70 22.23 25.94
C THR A 172 -39.21 22.25 25.72
N SER A 173 -39.74 21.42 24.80
CA SER A 173 -41.18 21.32 24.56
C SER A 173 -41.96 20.86 25.79
N LYS A 174 -41.46 19.87 26.54
CA LYS A 174 -42.07 19.45 27.82
C LYS A 174 -42.11 20.60 28.83
N SER A 175 -41.04 21.39 28.91
CA SER A 175 -40.97 22.54 29.82
C SER A 175 -41.98 23.63 29.44
N GLU A 176 -42.19 23.88 28.15
CA GLU A 176 -43.19 24.84 27.67
C GLU A 176 -44.62 24.36 27.93
N ILE A 177 -44.91 23.07 27.66
CA ILE A 177 -46.21 22.46 27.96
C ILE A 177 -46.49 22.53 29.47
N SER A 178 -45.50 22.25 30.32
CA SER A 178 -45.64 22.37 31.77
C SER A 178 -45.94 23.81 32.22
N LYS A 179 -45.31 24.81 31.59
CA LYS A 179 -45.57 26.24 31.87
C LYS A 179 -46.98 26.64 31.46
N MET A 180 -47.44 26.22 30.28
CA MET A 180 -48.82 26.47 29.83
C MET A 180 -49.85 25.83 30.76
N ASN A 181 -49.61 24.60 31.22
CA ASN A 181 -50.54 23.90 32.10
C ASN A 181 -50.65 24.58 33.48
N LYS A 182 -49.53 25.04 34.06
CA LYS A 182 -49.55 25.84 35.30
C LYS A 182 -50.28 27.17 35.12
N SER A 183 -50.12 27.84 33.98
CA SER A 183 -50.84 29.09 33.69
C SER A 183 -52.35 28.90 33.59
N LYS A 184 -52.83 27.72 33.17
CA LYS A 184 -54.27 27.41 33.10
C LYS A 184 -54.88 27.06 34.46
N MET A 185 -54.10 26.51 35.40
CA MET A 185 -54.59 26.17 36.75
C MET A 185 -54.68 27.37 37.71
N ASN A 186 -54.02 28.48 37.38
CA ASN A 186 -53.96 29.68 38.22
C ASN A 186 -54.96 30.78 37.78
N LYS A 187 -55.91 30.44 36.89
CA LYS A 187 -57.08 31.24 36.52
C LYS A 187 -58.34 30.49 36.95
#